data_AF-A0A535ERT3-F1
#
_entry.id   AF-A0A535ERT3-F1
#
_cell.length_a   1.000
_cell.length_b   1.000
_cell.length_c   1.000
_cell.angle_alpha   90.00
_cell.angle_beta   90.00
_cell.angle_gamma   90.00
#
_symmetry.space_group_name_H-M   'P 1'
#
loop_
_entity.id
_entity.type
_entity.pdbx_description
1 polymer ?
#
loop_
_entity_poly.entity_id
_entity_poly.type
_entity_poly.pdbx_seq_one_letter_code
_entity_poly.pdbx_strand_id
1 'polypeptide(L)' 'MDAEATKAARGRELAVIRLAASFEEARDARAAVTRNQKLIDQADVVVAFWDGASEGTRGTIDRALDSGKEVHVFIDKLAP' A
#
# COMPACT_ATOMS: atom_id res chain seq x y z
N MET A 1 -8.81 1.35 -4.31
CA MET A 1 -7.96 2.23 -3.46
C MET A 1 -7.06 3.10 -4.33
N ASP A 2 -6.07 2.54 -5.03
CA ASP A 2 -5.02 3.29 -5.76
C ASP A 2 -5.54 4.34 -6.76
N ALA A 3 -6.59 4.01 -7.51
CA ALA A 3 -7.19 4.93 -8.48
C ALA A 3 -7.80 6.17 -7.81
N GLU A 4 -8.49 5.99 -6.70
CA GLU A 4 -9.10 7.10 -5.94
C GLU A 4 -8.04 7.94 -5.23
N ALA A 5 -7.01 7.30 -4.65
CA ALA A 5 -5.88 8.02 -4.06
C ALA A 5 -5.17 8.89 -5.11
N THR A 6 -4.94 8.34 -6.31
CA THR A 6 -4.34 9.07 -7.43
C THR A 6 -5.21 10.25 -7.89
N LYS A 7 -6.52 10.04 -8.00
CA LYS A 7 -7.48 11.09 -8.40
C LYS A 7 -7.51 12.21 -7.37
N ALA A 8 -7.57 11.88 -6.08
CA ALA A 8 -7.57 12.85 -4.99
C ALA A 8 -6.28 13.68 -4.95
N ALA A 9 -5.12 13.04 -5.13
CA ALA A 9 -3.82 13.72 -5.16
C ALA A 9 -3.73 14.68 -6.35
N ARG A 10 -4.12 14.25 -7.56
CA ARG A 10 -4.12 15.08 -8.77
C ARG A 10 -5.09 16.25 -8.67
N GLY A 11 -6.27 16.05 -8.08
CA GLY A 11 -7.24 17.12 -7.83
C GLY A 11 -6.74 18.19 -6.85
N ARG A 12 -5.64 17.93 -6.14
CA ARG A 12 -4.94 18.85 -5.23
C ARG A 12 -3.57 19.27 -5.74
N GLU A 13 -3.26 18.99 -7.01
CA GLU A 13 -1.99 19.32 -7.66
C GLU A 13 -0.75 18.71 -6.98
N LEU A 14 -0.93 17.58 -6.29
CA LEU A 14 0.16 16.84 -5.68
C LEU A 14 0.85 15.94 -6.72
N ALA A 15 2.18 15.86 -6.65
CA ALA A 15 2.94 14.89 -7.44
C ALA A 15 2.55 13.46 -7.06
N VAL A 16 2.44 12.57 -8.06
CA VAL A 16 2.05 11.17 -7.85
C VAL A 16 3.08 10.23 -8.44
N ILE A 17 3.64 9.37 -7.59
CA ILE A 17 4.43 8.21 -8.00
C ILE A 17 3.56 6.97 -7.81
N ARG A 18 3.39 6.17 -8.87
CA ARG A 18 2.61 4.93 -8.84
C ARG A 18 3.48 3.74 -9.17
N LEU A 19 3.67 2.85 -8.20
CA LEU A 19 4.32 1.56 -8.37
C LEU A 19 3.25 0.48 -8.48
N ALA A 20 2.67 0.27 -9.66
CA ALA A 20 1.63 -0.74 -9.84
C ALA A 20 2.23 -2.14 -9.97
N ALA A 21 1.46 -3.14 -9.53
CA ALA A 21 1.83 -4.54 -9.72
C ALA A 21 1.95 -4.88 -11.22
N SER A 22 3.03 -5.54 -11.60
CA SER A 22 3.22 -6.13 -12.91
C SER A 22 2.55 -7.51 -13.01
N PHE A 23 2.36 -8.01 -14.23
CA PHE A 23 1.85 -9.36 -14.47
C PHE A 23 2.75 -10.47 -13.88
N GLU A 24 4.05 -10.20 -13.79
CA GLU A 24 5.05 -11.10 -13.20
C GLU A 24 4.92 -11.12 -11.68
N GLU A 25 4.75 -9.96 -11.05
CA GLU A 25 4.54 -9.82 -9.60
C GLU A 25 3.21 -10.44 -9.14
N ALA A 26 2.20 -10.50 -10.02
CA ALA A 26 0.97 -11.22 -9.75
C ALA A 26 1.15 -12.75 -9.71
N ARG A 27 2.23 -13.28 -10.32
CA ARG A 27 2.55 -14.72 -10.34
C ARG A 27 3.64 -15.10 -9.35
N ASP A 28 4.50 -14.16 -8.98
CA ASP A 28 5.57 -14.35 -8.01
C ASP A 28 5.40 -13.45 -6.78
N ALA A 29 5.04 -14.08 -5.66
CA ALA A 29 4.87 -13.43 -4.38
C ALA A 29 6.16 -12.73 -3.88
N ARG A 30 7.36 -13.22 -4.25
CA ARG A 30 8.62 -12.55 -3.90
C ARG A 30 8.78 -11.23 -4.64
N ALA A 31 8.46 -11.21 -5.94
CA ALA A 31 8.51 -9.99 -6.73
C ALA A 31 7.52 -8.93 -6.19
N ALA A 32 6.31 -9.36 -5.82
CA ALA A 32 5.34 -8.48 -5.16
C ALA A 32 5.88 -7.89 -3.85
N VAL A 33 6.49 -8.73 -3.01
CA VAL A 33 7.11 -8.30 -1.74
C VAL A 33 8.22 -7.26 -1.97
N THR A 34 9.13 -7.50 -2.92
CA THR A 34 10.22 -6.56 -3.23
C THR A 34 9.69 -5.21 -3.69
N ARG A 35 8.63 -5.19 -4.51
CA ARG A 35 7.96 -3.94 -4.92
C ARG A 35 7.34 -3.21 -3.72
N ASN A 36 6.66 -3.93 -2.82
CA ASN A 36 6.05 -3.32 -1.64
C ASN A 36 7.12 -2.68 -0.74
N GLN A 37 8.27 -3.35 -0.57
CA GLN A 37 9.37 -2.79 0.20
C GLN A 37 9.87 -1.47 -0.40
N LYS A 38 10.06 -1.40 -1.74
CA LYS A 38 10.45 -0.14 -2.40
C LYS A 38 9.47 1.00 -2.17
N LEU A 39 8.17 0.70 -2.04
CA LEU A 39 7.15 1.70 -1.73
C LEU A 39 7.30 2.18 -0.28
N ILE A 40 7.48 1.26 0.67
CA ILE A 40 7.68 1.54 2.09
C ILE A 40 8.94 2.40 2.28
N ASP A 41 10.05 2.03 1.64
CA ASP A 41 11.33 2.72 1.76
C ASP A 41 11.23 4.20 1.35
N GLN A 42 10.44 4.49 0.31
CA GLN A 42 10.21 5.85 -0.22
C GLN A 42 9.16 6.65 0.55
N ALA A 43 8.39 6.02 1.45
CA ALA A 43 7.33 6.68 2.19
C ALA A 43 7.81 7.16 3.55
N ASP A 44 7.41 8.36 3.95
CA ASP A 44 7.53 8.82 5.35
C ASP A 44 6.40 8.24 6.21
N VAL A 45 5.20 8.16 5.63
CA VAL A 45 3.97 7.67 6.26
C VAL A 45 3.27 6.68 5.33
N VAL A 46 2.82 5.54 5.88
CA VAL A 46 2.04 4.52 5.17
C VAL A 46 0.58 4.58 5.61
N VAL A 47 -0.33 4.77 4.66
CA VAL A 47 -1.78 4.72 4.90
C VAL A 47 -2.36 3.49 4.24
N ALA A 48 -2.89 2.56 5.03
CA ALA A 48 -3.50 1.33 4.56
C ALA A 48 -5.03 1.39 4.72
N PHE A 49 -5.75 1.23 3.61
CA PHE A 49 -7.18 0.93 3.63
C PHE A 49 -7.34 -0.58 3.54
N TRP A 50 -7.75 -1.22 4.64
CA TRP A 50 -7.72 -2.67 4.80
C TRP A 50 -9.10 -3.22 5.14
N ASP A 51 -9.41 -4.39 4.59
CA ASP A 51 -10.65 -5.12 4.86
C ASP A 51 -10.59 -5.97 6.14
N GLY A 52 -9.44 -5.99 6.82
CA GLY A 52 -9.21 -6.81 8.01
C GLY A 52 -8.84 -8.27 7.73
N ALA A 53 -8.84 -8.70 6.46
CA ALA A 53 -8.64 -10.11 6.08
C ALA A 53 -7.51 -10.32 5.05
N SER A 54 -7.24 -9.35 4.18
CA SER A 54 -6.23 -9.49 3.12
C SER A 54 -4.82 -9.69 3.68
N GLU A 55 -4.26 -10.88 3.47
CA GLU A 55 -2.91 -11.24 3.94
C GLU A 55 -1.82 -10.42 3.26
N GLY A 56 -2.00 -10.05 1.99
CA GLY A 56 -1.05 -9.21 1.25
C GLY A 56 -0.98 -7.79 1.81
N THR A 57 -2.14 -7.22 2.17
CA THR A 57 -2.19 -5.90 2.83
C THR A 57 -1.62 -5.98 4.24
N ARG A 58 -1.98 -7.01 5.02
CA ARG A 58 -1.40 -7.25 6.36
C ARG A 58 0.12 -7.33 6.31
N GLY A 59 0.66 -8.16 5.41
CA GLY A 59 2.11 -8.31 5.24
C GLY A 59 2.83 -7.05 4.73
N THR A 60 2.09 -6.06 4.21
CA THR A 60 2.66 -4.75 3.86
C THR A 60 2.63 -3.80 5.07
N ILE A 61 1.56 -3.84 5.87
CA ILE A 61 1.45 -3.12 7.13
C ILE A 61 2.57 -3.55 8.09
N ASP A 62 2.73 -4.86 8.28
CA ASP A 62 3.74 -5.43 9.19
C ASP A 62 5.16 -4.95 8.81
N ARG A 63 5.51 -5.01 7.51
CA ARG A 63 6.82 -4.53 7.02
C ARG A 63 7.02 -3.03 7.22
N ALA A 64 5.97 -2.23 7.08
CA ALA A 64 6.07 -0.79 7.29
C ALA A 64 6.36 -0.46 8.75
N LEU A 65 5.70 -1.18 9.67
CA LEU A 65 5.97 -1.09 11.11
C LEU A 65 7.40 -1.56 11.44
N ASP A 66 7.83 -2.70 10.89
CA ASP A 66 9.19 -3.23 11.08
C ASP A 66 10.27 -2.29 10.51
N SER A 67 9.94 -1.53 9.47
CA SER A 67 10.81 -0.50 8.87
C SER A 67 10.78 0.83 9.66
N GLY A 68 10.07 0.89 10.79
CA GLY A 68 9.95 2.06 11.64
C GLY A 68 9.14 3.21 11.05
N LYS A 69 8.28 2.93 10.05
CA LYS A 69 7.44 3.96 9.42
C LYS A 69 6.24 4.30 10.30
N GLU A 70 5.74 5.52 10.17
CA GLU A 70 4.43 5.88 10.71
C GLU A 70 3.35 5.18 9.87
N VAL A 71 2.45 4.43 10.51
CA VAL A 71 1.41 3.64 9.82
C VAL A 71 0.02 3.97 10.34
N HIS A 72 -0.88 4.31 9.43
CA HIS A 72 -2.31 4.51 9.70
C HIS A 72 -3.14 3.46 8.98
N VAL A 73 -3.94 2.69 9.73
CA VAL A 73 -4.80 1.64 9.18
C VAL A 73 -6.26 2.04 9.32
N PHE A 74 -6.95 2.10 8.19
CA PHE A 74 -8.38 2.38 8.10
C PHE A 74 -9.09 1.08 7.71
N ILE A 75 -9.81 0.51 8.67
CA ILE A 75 -10.65 -0.67 8.46
C ILE A 75 -12.07 -0.20 8.17
N ASP A 76 -12.63 -0.64 7.06
CA ASP A 76 -14.04 -0.35 6.78
C ASP A 76 -14.92 -1.15 7.76
N LYS A 77 -15.80 -0.46 8.48
CA LYS A 77 -16.66 -1.07 9.52
C LYS A 77 -17.82 -1.89 8.93
N LEU A 78 -17.78 -2.18 7.63
CA LEU A 78 -18.83 -2.87 6.88
C LEU A 78 -18.42 -4.27 6.40
N ALA A 79 -17.24 -4.78 6.79
CA ALA A 79 -17.00 -6.21 6.74
C ALA A 79 -17.94 -6.91 7.75
N PRO A 80 -18.61 -8.01 7.37
CA PRO A 80 -19.71 -8.62 8.14
C PRO A 80 -19.33 -9.01 9.58
#